data_AF-A0A965GS01-F1
#
_entry.id   AF-A0A965GS01-F1
#
_cell.length_a   1.000
_cell.length_b   1.000
_cell.length_c   1.000
_cell.angle_alpha   90.00
_cell.angle_beta   90.00
_cell.angle_gamma   90.00
#
_symmetry.space_group_name_H-M   'P 1'
#
loop_
_entity.id
_entity.type
_entity.pdbx_description
1 polymer ?
#
loop_
_entity_poly.entity_id
_entity_poly.type
_entity_poly.pdbx_seq_one_letter_code
_entity_poly.pdbx_strand_id
1 'polypeptide(L)'
;MVITGREGGTRTAPRMLLPEGLPGTVVQLADRGEPSGRTDIAHHPQVVETVSRRHGLFKGYETANGSIGISMARLWKGEDGAAVLHGDKNTPWDWAPVYGISRKLGFRFFSIIDEGEFAGFLPFDPPIPKVIQPVEHPLFVVHESRLDELEAWIAKTYGSGVTLRR
;
A
#
# COMPACT_ATOMS: atom_id res chain seq x y z
N MET A 1 12.81 -12.55 -12.43
CA MET A 1 13.92 -13.32 -13.05
C MET A 1 14.83 -13.87 -11.95
N VAL A 2 14.75 -15.16 -11.69
CA VAL A 2 15.81 -15.97 -11.07
C VAL A 2 15.92 -17.21 -11.95
N ILE A 3 17.10 -17.40 -12.53
CA ILE A 3 17.51 -18.62 -13.22
C ILE A 3 18.28 -19.45 -12.20
N THR A 4 17.79 -20.64 -11.88
CA THR A 4 18.63 -21.75 -11.42
C THR A 4 18.04 -23.04 -11.99
N GLY A 5 18.87 -23.78 -12.73
CA GLY A 5 18.54 -25.11 -13.22
C GLY A 5 19.36 -26.17 -12.48
N ARG A 6 18.74 -27.31 -12.17
CA ARG A 6 19.20 -28.65 -12.58
C ARG A 6 18.10 -29.70 -12.36
N GLU A 7 18.18 -30.75 -13.15
CA GLU A 7 17.12 -31.66 -13.63
C GLU A 7 16.64 -32.72 -12.65
N GLY A 8 15.40 -33.20 -12.86
CA GLY A 8 14.93 -34.49 -12.37
C GLY A 8 13.40 -34.70 -12.39
N GLY A 9 12.86 -35.24 -13.50
CA GLY A 9 11.73 -36.20 -13.45
C GLY A 9 10.26 -35.72 -13.44
N THR A 10 9.66 -35.67 -14.64
CA THR A 10 8.28 -36.09 -15.01
C THR A 10 7.04 -35.66 -14.19
N ARG A 11 6.28 -34.69 -14.74
CA ARG A 11 4.85 -34.79 -15.14
C ARG A 11 4.40 -33.41 -15.67
N THR A 12 4.11 -33.33 -16.97
CA THR A 12 3.70 -32.11 -17.67
C THR A 12 2.22 -31.80 -17.40
N ALA A 13 1.96 -30.83 -16.52
CA ALA A 13 0.71 -30.08 -16.54
C ALA A 13 0.87 -28.91 -17.54
N PRO A 14 -0.18 -28.50 -18.29
CA PRO A 14 -0.08 -27.36 -19.19
C PRO A 14 0.24 -26.09 -18.40
N ARG A 15 1.40 -25.51 -18.70
CA ARG A 15 1.89 -24.26 -18.12
C ARG A 15 1.01 -23.13 -18.65
N MET A 16 0.03 -22.72 -17.84
CA MET A 16 -0.74 -21.51 -18.05
C MET A 16 0.23 -20.33 -17.96
N LEU A 17 0.55 -19.72 -19.10
CA LEU A 17 1.33 -18.48 -19.16
C LEU A 17 0.47 -17.38 -18.53
N LEU A 18 0.69 -17.09 -17.25
CA LEU A 18 0.16 -15.89 -16.63
C LEU A 18 0.85 -14.68 -17.28
N PRO A 19 0.11 -13.65 -17.74
CA PRO A 19 0.71 -12.47 -18.32
C PRO A 19 1.58 -11.78 -17.27
N GLU A 20 2.83 -11.47 -17.66
CA GLU A 20 3.75 -10.71 -16.82
C GLU A 20 3.16 -9.33 -16.48
N GLY A 21 2.91 -9.14 -15.19
CA GLY A 21 2.52 -7.91 -14.53
C GLY A 21 2.64 -8.20 -13.04
N LEU A 22 3.57 -7.55 -12.36
CA LEU A 22 3.90 -7.87 -10.97
C LEU A 22 2.69 -7.59 -10.05
N PRO A 23 2.47 -8.41 -9.01
CA PRO A 23 1.46 -8.11 -7.99
C PRO A 23 1.87 -6.83 -7.24
N GLY A 24 0.87 -6.07 -6.81
CA GLY A 24 1.02 -4.71 -6.29
C GLY A 24 2.17 -4.50 -5.30
N THR A 25 2.87 -3.39 -5.45
CA THR A 25 3.86 -2.88 -4.49
C THR A 25 3.14 -2.31 -3.27
N VAL A 26 3.53 -2.81 -2.09
CA VAL A 26 3.07 -2.25 -0.82
C VAL A 26 4.22 -1.47 -0.21
N VAL A 27 4.01 -0.20 0.10
CA VAL A 27 4.94 0.59 0.90
C VAL A 27 4.45 0.60 2.33
N GLN A 28 5.22 -0.02 3.21
CA GLN A 28 4.96 -0.08 4.63
C GLN A 28 5.58 1.14 5.29
N LEU A 29 4.79 1.85 6.10
CA LEU A 29 5.20 3.06 6.79
C LEU A 29 5.33 2.75 8.27
N ALA A 30 6.54 2.89 8.82
CA ALA A 30 6.87 2.42 10.16
C ALA A 30 6.99 3.58 11.16
N ASP A 31 6.33 3.42 12.31
CA ASP A 31 6.44 4.32 13.48
C ASP A 31 7.73 4.06 14.29
N ARG A 32 8.40 2.92 14.05
CA ARG A 32 9.61 2.46 14.75
C ARG A 32 10.56 1.76 13.77
N GLY A 33 11.84 2.14 13.79
CA GLY A 33 12.90 1.54 12.98
C GLY A 33 13.69 2.58 12.18
N GLU A 34 14.97 2.29 11.92
CA GLU A 34 15.76 3.04 10.94
C GLU A 34 15.39 2.60 9.51
N PRO A 35 15.42 3.51 8.53
CA PRO A 35 15.12 3.17 7.14
C PRO A 35 16.16 2.17 6.61
N SER A 36 15.78 0.89 6.46
CA SER A 36 16.63 -0.11 5.83
C SER A 36 16.60 0.09 4.32
N GLY A 37 17.76 0.40 3.74
CA GLY A 37 17.87 0.84 2.35
C GLY A 37 17.43 -0.18 1.29
N ARG A 38 16.86 0.41 0.23
CA ARG A 38 16.92 0.05 -1.19
C ARG A 38 15.90 -0.96 -1.74
N THR A 39 14.87 -0.45 -2.43
CA THR A 39 14.39 -0.97 -3.73
C THR A 39 13.59 0.10 -4.50
N ASP A 40 13.58 -0.02 -5.83
CA ASP A 40 13.16 0.98 -6.83
C ASP A 40 11.71 1.46 -6.69
N ILE A 41 11.55 2.76 -6.43
CA ILE A 41 10.27 3.47 -6.36
C ILE A 41 9.91 3.95 -7.77
N ALA A 42 9.62 3.02 -8.68
CA ALA A 42 9.43 3.39 -10.09
C ALA A 42 8.09 4.07 -10.38
N HIS A 43 7.08 4.02 -9.48
CA HIS A 43 5.72 4.43 -9.88
C HIS A 43 5.04 5.56 -9.13
N HIS A 44 5.34 5.91 -7.86
CA HIS A 44 4.91 7.19 -7.25
C HIS A 44 5.81 7.60 -6.07
N PRO A 45 7.07 8.01 -6.31
CA PRO A 45 8.00 8.40 -5.25
C PRO A 45 7.52 9.58 -4.43
N GLN A 46 6.74 10.48 -5.02
CA GLN A 46 6.36 11.74 -4.41
C GLN A 46 5.44 11.55 -3.20
N VAL A 47 4.47 10.64 -3.26
CA VAL A 47 3.58 10.38 -2.11
C VAL A 47 4.36 9.80 -0.95
N VAL A 48 5.08 8.69 -1.18
CA VAL A 48 5.88 8.02 -0.15
C VAL A 48 6.91 8.98 0.45
N GLU A 49 7.57 9.77 -0.38
CA GLU A 49 8.54 10.79 0.03
C GLU A 49 7.87 11.92 0.83
N THR A 50 6.67 12.34 0.43
CA THR A 50 5.90 13.39 1.11
C THR A 50 5.46 12.94 2.51
N VAL A 51 4.90 11.73 2.63
CA VAL A 51 4.41 11.22 3.93
C VAL A 51 5.56 10.79 4.84
N SER A 52 6.65 10.24 4.29
CA SER A 52 7.73 9.66 5.09
C SER A 52 8.90 10.61 5.36
N ARG A 53 9.36 11.36 4.34
CA ARG A 53 10.65 12.08 4.42
C ARG A 53 10.50 13.59 4.54
N ARG A 54 9.60 14.20 3.76
CA ARG A 54 9.53 15.67 3.65
C ARG A 54 8.89 16.33 4.87
N HIS A 55 7.89 15.68 5.47
CA HIS A 55 7.11 16.25 6.56
C HIS A 55 7.01 15.36 7.81
N GLY A 56 7.63 14.17 7.79
CA GLY A 56 7.94 13.37 8.97
C GLY A 56 6.73 12.79 9.73
N LEU A 57 5.68 12.33 9.04
CA LEU A 57 4.60 11.58 9.70
C LEU A 57 5.10 10.22 10.22
N PHE A 58 5.98 9.58 9.45
CA PHE A 58 6.58 8.29 9.79
C PHE A 58 8.10 8.42 9.97
N LYS A 59 8.68 7.54 10.79
CA LYS A 59 10.14 7.54 11.02
C LYS A 59 10.92 6.90 9.87
N GLY A 60 10.25 6.01 9.15
CA GLY A 60 10.82 5.30 8.02
C GLY A 60 9.75 4.66 7.17
N TYR A 61 10.19 4.10 6.05
CA TYR A 61 9.36 3.29 5.18
C TYR A 61 10.16 2.09 4.67
N GLU A 62 9.45 1.05 4.32
CA GLU A 62 9.96 -0.16 3.68
C GLU A 62 9.11 -0.45 2.43
N THR A 63 9.74 -0.73 1.31
CA THR A 63 9.04 -1.20 0.11
C THR A 63 8.97 -2.73 0.14
N ALA A 64 7.76 -3.26 0.25
CA ALA A 64 7.51 -4.69 0.16
C ALA A 64 7.02 -5.03 -1.25
N ASN A 65 7.77 -5.90 -1.92
CA ASN A 65 7.35 -6.53 -3.18
C ASN A 65 6.92 -7.97 -2.88
N GLY A 66 5.76 -8.40 -3.37
CA GLY A 66 5.29 -9.77 -3.20
C GLY A 66 3.81 -9.85 -2.80
N SER A 67 3.52 -10.65 -1.77
CA SER A 67 2.13 -10.90 -1.35
C SER A 67 1.58 -9.74 -0.52
N ILE A 68 0.55 -9.07 -1.06
CA ILE A 68 -0.23 -8.04 -0.34
C ILE A 68 -0.73 -8.55 1.02
N GLY A 69 -1.11 -9.83 1.12
CA GLY A 69 -1.56 -10.42 2.37
C GLY A 69 -0.50 -10.43 3.47
N ILE A 70 0.77 -10.71 3.12
CA ILE A 70 1.88 -10.71 4.08
C ILE A 70 2.16 -9.28 4.56
N SER A 71 2.21 -8.31 3.65
CA SER A 71 2.42 -6.90 4.01
C SER A 71 1.30 -6.37 4.90
N MET A 72 0.04 -6.70 4.57
CA MET A 72 -1.11 -6.29 5.37
C MET A 72 -1.14 -6.99 6.73
N ALA A 73 -0.62 -8.21 6.86
CA ALA A 73 -0.50 -8.88 8.16
C ALA A 73 0.44 -8.16 9.13
N ARG A 74 1.51 -7.52 8.64
CA ARG A 74 2.39 -6.68 9.47
C ARG A 74 1.67 -5.43 9.97
N LEU A 75 0.89 -4.79 9.09
CA LEU A 75 0.03 -3.67 9.44
C LEU A 75 -1.04 -4.07 10.48
N TRP A 76 -1.73 -5.20 10.30
CA TRP A 76 -2.75 -5.68 11.24
C TRP A 76 -2.21 -6.00 12.64
N LYS A 77 -0.95 -6.44 12.74
CA LYS A 77 -0.25 -6.68 14.01
C LYS A 77 0.31 -5.40 14.64
N GLY A 78 0.25 -4.27 13.95
CA GLY A 78 0.83 -3.00 14.40
C GLY A 78 2.35 -2.93 14.32
N GLU A 79 2.98 -3.77 13.49
CA GLU A 79 4.41 -3.61 13.19
C GLU A 79 4.65 -2.36 12.33
N ASP A 80 3.71 -2.09 11.43
CA ASP A 80 3.67 -0.88 10.60
C ASP A 80 2.53 0.03 11.06
N GLY A 81 2.71 1.35 10.94
CA GLY A 81 1.71 2.35 11.31
C GLY A 81 0.69 2.63 10.20
N ALA A 82 1.11 2.49 8.95
CA ALA A 82 0.25 2.59 7.77
C ALA A 82 0.81 1.79 6.59
N ALA A 83 0.00 1.59 5.56
CA ALA A 83 0.43 1.02 4.29
C ALA A 83 -0.06 1.88 3.11
N VAL A 84 0.79 2.04 2.09
CA VAL A 84 0.39 2.53 0.78
C VAL A 84 0.36 1.35 -0.16
N LEU A 85 -0.82 1.04 -0.67
CA LEU A 85 -1.06 -0.03 -1.64
C LEU A 85 -1.06 0.59 -3.04
N HIS A 86 -0.20 0.07 -3.90
CA HIS A 86 -0.13 0.44 -5.29
C HIS A 86 0.05 -0.83 -6.13
N GLY A 87 -0.45 -0.85 -7.35
CA GLY A 87 -0.25 -2.01 -8.21
C GLY A 87 -0.94 -1.88 -9.54
N ASP A 88 -0.48 -2.63 -10.53
CA ASP A 88 -1.05 -2.54 -11.88
C ASP A 88 -2.45 -3.13 -11.94
N LYS A 89 -2.72 -4.18 -11.13
CA LYS A 89 -3.96 -4.95 -11.16
C LYS A 89 -4.31 -5.49 -9.78
N ASN A 90 -5.60 -5.42 -9.43
CA ASN A 90 -6.17 -6.13 -8.29
C ASN A 90 -6.88 -7.39 -8.77
N THR A 91 -6.55 -8.53 -8.15
CA THR A 91 -7.31 -9.76 -8.31
C THR A 91 -8.36 -9.87 -7.20
N PRO A 92 -9.54 -10.46 -7.47
CA PRO A 92 -10.57 -10.67 -6.45
C PRO A 92 -10.08 -11.46 -5.22
N TRP A 93 -9.28 -12.50 -5.43
CA TRP A 93 -8.84 -13.39 -4.34
C TRP A 93 -7.72 -12.80 -3.48
N ASP A 94 -6.92 -11.87 -4.00
CA ASP A 94 -5.93 -11.15 -3.18
C ASP A 94 -6.61 -9.98 -2.44
N TRP A 95 -7.50 -9.25 -3.11
CA TRP A 95 -8.12 -8.04 -2.55
C TRP A 95 -9.24 -8.31 -1.53
N ALA A 96 -10.17 -9.21 -1.86
CA ALA A 96 -11.34 -9.46 -1.01
C ALA A 96 -11.01 -9.83 0.45
N PRO A 97 -10.07 -10.76 0.73
CA PRO A 97 -9.72 -11.08 2.12
C PRO A 97 -9.01 -9.91 2.81
N VAL A 98 -8.11 -9.22 2.10
CA VAL A 98 -7.40 -8.05 2.64
C VAL A 98 -8.37 -6.95 3.05
N TYR A 99 -9.31 -6.61 2.16
CA TYR A 99 -10.33 -5.60 2.43
C TYR A 99 -11.24 -6.01 3.60
N GLY A 100 -11.77 -7.24 3.58
CA GLY A 100 -12.69 -7.73 4.60
C GLY A 100 -12.07 -7.74 6.01
N ILE A 101 -10.84 -8.27 6.14
CA ILE A 101 -10.13 -8.31 7.42
C ILE A 101 -9.81 -6.88 7.89
N SER A 102 -9.26 -6.04 7.01
CA SER A 102 -8.88 -4.66 7.36
C SER A 102 -10.07 -3.86 7.87
N ARG A 103 -11.23 -3.93 7.19
CA ARG A 103 -12.46 -3.25 7.62
C ARG A 103 -12.92 -3.74 8.99
N LYS A 104 -12.86 -5.06 9.24
CA LYS A 104 -13.28 -5.65 10.52
C LYS A 104 -12.36 -5.25 11.68
N LEU A 105 -11.08 -5.02 11.39
CA LEU A 105 -10.06 -4.57 12.33
C LEU A 105 -9.99 -3.04 12.49
N GLY A 106 -10.93 -2.27 11.93
CA GLY A 106 -10.96 -0.82 12.11
C GLY A 106 -10.02 -0.03 11.20
N PHE A 107 -9.44 -0.65 10.16
CA PHE A 107 -8.66 0.08 9.17
C PHE A 107 -9.57 0.86 8.21
N ARG A 108 -9.08 2.02 7.81
CA ARG A 108 -9.69 2.93 6.85
C ARG A 108 -8.81 3.06 5.62
N PHE A 109 -9.46 3.20 4.48
CA PHE A 109 -8.82 3.33 3.17
C PHE A 109 -9.04 4.74 2.67
N PHE A 110 -8.00 5.32 2.09
CA PHE A 110 -8.02 6.65 1.51
C PHE A 110 -7.42 6.58 0.11
N SER A 111 -8.06 7.24 -0.85
CA SER A 111 -7.44 7.56 -2.12
C SER A 111 -6.46 8.70 -1.91
N ILE A 112 -5.26 8.55 -2.47
CA ILE A 112 -4.25 9.59 -2.45
C ILE A 112 -4.40 10.42 -3.72
N ILE A 113 -4.72 11.69 -3.55
CA ILE A 113 -4.81 12.66 -4.65
C ILE A 113 -3.51 13.45 -4.69
N ASP A 114 -2.84 13.40 -5.84
CA ASP A 114 -1.64 14.18 -6.12
C ASP A 114 -2.01 15.34 -7.06
N GLU A 115 -2.16 16.53 -6.48
CA GLU A 115 -2.35 17.79 -7.21
C GLU A 115 -1.10 18.68 -7.04
N GLY A 116 0.07 18.16 -7.46
CA GLY A 116 1.31 18.92 -7.53
C GLY A 116 2.02 19.03 -6.17
N GLU A 117 1.85 20.16 -5.46
CA GLU A 117 2.43 20.32 -4.11
C GLU A 117 1.52 19.74 -3.01
N PHE A 118 0.32 19.29 -3.38
CA PHE A 118 -0.70 18.83 -2.45
C PHE A 118 -0.93 17.33 -2.58
N ALA A 119 -0.72 16.61 -1.47
CA ALA A 119 -1.17 15.23 -1.31
C ALA A 119 -2.43 15.22 -0.42
N GLY A 120 -3.60 15.03 -1.03
CA GLY A 120 -4.87 14.90 -0.33
C GLY A 120 -5.20 13.45 0.01
N PHE A 121 -5.83 13.24 1.16
CA PHE A 121 -6.41 11.94 1.53
C PHE A 121 -7.93 12.05 1.49
N LEU A 122 -8.57 11.36 0.54
CA LEU A 122 -10.03 11.26 0.50
C LEU A 122 -10.46 9.88 0.97
N PRO A 123 -11.43 9.74 1.90
CA PRO A 123 -12.00 8.44 2.22
C PRO A 123 -12.42 7.74 0.94
N PHE A 124 -11.99 6.50 0.83
CA PHE A 124 -12.31 5.68 -0.31
C PHE A 124 -12.79 4.35 0.21
N ASP A 125 -13.97 3.93 -0.26
CA ASP A 125 -14.44 2.57 0.00
C ASP A 125 -14.22 1.74 -1.28
N PRO A 126 -13.05 1.08 -1.42
CA PRO A 126 -12.70 0.36 -2.62
C PRO A 126 -13.72 -0.76 -2.89
N PRO A 127 -14.28 -0.84 -4.11
CA PRO A 127 -15.18 -1.93 -4.45
C PRO A 127 -14.42 -3.26 -4.44
N ILE A 128 -15.09 -4.34 -4.03
CA ILE A 128 -14.52 -5.69 -4.14
C ILE A 128 -14.60 -6.10 -5.63
N PRO A 129 -13.47 -6.27 -6.33
CA PRO A 129 -13.48 -6.63 -7.73
C PRO A 129 -14.08 -8.03 -7.91
N LYS A 130 -14.90 -8.21 -8.95
CA LYS A 130 -15.38 -9.55 -9.38
C LYS A 130 -14.49 -10.16 -10.47
N VAL A 131 -13.68 -9.32 -11.11
CA VAL A 131 -12.76 -9.67 -12.19
C VAL A 131 -11.43 -8.95 -11.94
N ILE A 132 -10.37 -9.37 -12.62
CA ILE A 132 -9.08 -8.66 -12.54
C ILE A 132 -9.27 -7.26 -13.15
N GLN A 133 -8.98 -6.22 -12.38
CA GLN A 133 -9.13 -4.83 -12.82
C GLN A 133 -7.89 -4.01 -12.46
N PRO A 134 -7.55 -2.98 -13.26
CA PRO A 134 -6.46 -2.08 -12.90
C PRO A 134 -6.77 -1.31 -11.62
N VAL A 135 -5.72 -0.93 -10.88
CA VAL A 135 -5.86 -0.05 -9.72
C VAL A 135 -5.76 1.38 -10.21
N GLU A 136 -6.84 2.15 -10.10
CA GLU A 136 -6.90 3.50 -10.65
C GLU A 136 -6.06 4.50 -9.84
N HIS A 137 -5.99 4.31 -8.52
CA HIS A 137 -5.32 5.24 -7.61
C HIS A 137 -4.59 4.50 -6.48
N PRO A 138 -3.43 4.99 -6.02
CA PRO A 138 -2.80 4.51 -4.81
C PRO A 138 -3.74 4.62 -3.60
N LEU A 139 -3.72 3.61 -2.72
CA LEU A 139 -4.54 3.57 -1.52
C LEU A 139 -3.67 3.72 -0.28
N PHE A 140 -3.98 4.68 0.57
CA PHE A 140 -3.43 4.79 1.90
C PHE A 140 -4.33 4.06 2.89
N VAL A 141 -3.73 3.21 3.73
CA VAL A 141 -4.44 2.38 4.71
C VAL A 141 -3.87 2.65 6.10
N VAL A 142 -4.75 3.02 7.03
CA VAL A 142 -4.38 3.36 8.40
C VAL A 142 -5.49 2.93 9.36
N HIS A 143 -5.13 2.59 10.60
CA HIS A 143 -6.10 2.26 11.64
C HIS A 143 -6.89 3.50 12.08
N GLU A 144 -8.19 3.36 12.37
CA GLU A 144 -9.06 4.48 12.74
C GLU A 144 -8.59 5.22 14.01
N SER A 145 -7.88 4.55 14.91
CA SER A 145 -7.30 5.17 16.11
C SER A 145 -6.15 6.14 15.83
N ARG A 146 -5.67 6.23 14.59
CA ARG A 146 -4.58 7.12 14.17
C ARG A 146 -5.05 8.27 13.29
N LEU A 147 -6.37 8.41 13.07
CA LEU A 147 -6.92 9.45 12.21
C LEU A 147 -6.68 10.85 12.77
N ASP A 148 -6.77 11.04 14.09
CA ASP A 148 -6.51 12.34 14.71
C ASP A 148 -5.05 12.77 14.53
N GLU A 149 -4.11 11.82 14.59
CA GLU A 149 -2.68 12.05 14.34
C GLU A 149 -2.42 12.41 12.87
N LEU A 150 -3.07 11.69 11.94
CA LEU A 150 -3.02 11.97 10.51
C LEU A 150 -3.59 13.37 10.20
N GLU A 151 -4.74 13.73 10.76
CA GLU A 151 -5.38 15.04 10.58
C GLU A 151 -4.52 16.17 11.13
N ALA A 152 -3.97 16.01 12.34
CA ALA A 152 -3.07 17.00 12.92
C ALA A 152 -1.83 17.21 12.04
N TRP A 153 -1.29 16.13 11.46
CA TRP A 153 -0.17 16.22 10.53
C TRP A 153 -0.56 16.90 9.21
N ILE A 154 -1.73 16.59 8.63
CA ILE A 154 -2.23 17.24 7.41
C ILE A 154 -2.37 18.75 7.65
N ALA A 155 -3.03 19.15 8.74
CA ALA A 155 -3.25 20.55 9.09
C ALA A 155 -1.93 21.31 9.32
N LYS A 156 -0.94 20.65 9.94
CA LYS A 156 0.41 21.21 10.15
C LYS A 156 1.17 21.37 8.82
N THR A 157 1.05 20.39 7.92
CA THR A 157 1.84 20.31 6.69
C THR A 157 1.29 21.21 5.59
N TYR A 158 -0.03 21.23 5.42
CA TYR A 158 -0.71 21.90 4.30
C TYR A 158 -1.56 23.11 4.73
N GLY A 159 -1.62 23.41 6.04
CA GLY A 159 -2.41 24.50 6.60
C GLY A 159 -3.84 24.07 7.00
N SER A 160 -4.47 24.90 7.83
CA SER A 160 -5.76 24.63 8.49
C SER A 160 -6.99 24.57 7.57
N GLY A 161 -6.82 24.83 6.27
CA GLY A 161 -7.88 24.68 5.26
C GLY A 161 -8.03 23.25 4.72
N VAL A 162 -7.09 22.36 5.06
CA VAL A 162 -7.09 20.98 4.60
C VAL A 162 -7.49 20.07 5.75
N THR A 163 -8.65 19.44 5.60
CA THR A 163 -9.16 18.46 6.56
C THR A 163 -9.37 17.13 5.86
N LEU A 164 -9.10 16.05 6.58
CA LEU A 164 -9.59 14.73 6.21
C LEU A 164 -11.12 14.82 6.17
N ARG A 165 -11.73 14.65 4.99
CA ARG A 165 -13.19 14.48 4.94
C ARG A 165 -13.45 13.14 5.62
N ARG A 166 -14.32 13.07 6.63
CA ARG A 166 -14.67 11.82 7.32
C ARG A 166 -15.95 11.23 6.74
#